data_AF-A0A969G9R0-F1
#
_entry.id   AF-A0A969G9R0-F1
#
_cell.length_a   1.000
_cell.length_b   1.000
_cell.length_c   1.000
_cell.angle_alpha   90.00
_cell.angle_beta   90.00
_cell.angle_gamma   90.00
#
_symmetry.space_group_name_H-M   'P 1'
#
loop_
_entity.id
_entity.type
_entity.pdbx_description
1 polymer ?
#
loop_
_entity_poly.entity_id
_entity_poly.type
_entity_poly.pdbx_seq_one_letter_code
_entity_poly.pdbx_strand_id
1 'polypeptide(L)' 'MKVIGLMSGSSLDGVDIAFADFQMDGEQISFELIKAETIAFSEV' A
#
# COMPACT_ATOMS: atom_id res chain seq x y z
N MET A 1 -9.32 -4.20 -9.64
CA MET A 1 -8.59 -5.24 -8.89
C MET A 1 -8.14 -4.65 -7.57
N LYS A 2 -8.69 -5.15 -6.47
CA LYS A 2 -8.36 -4.67 -5.13
C LYS A 2 -7.08 -5.34 -4.61
N VAL A 3 -6.08 -4.55 -4.24
CA VAL A 3 -4.76 -5.00 -3.82
C VAL A 3 -4.37 -4.31 -2.52
N ILE A 4 -3.68 -5.04 -1.64
CA ILE A 4 -3.01 -4.49 -0.46
C ILE A 4 -1.50 -4.53 -0.72
N GLY A 5 -0.87 -3.36 -0.75
CA GLY A 5 0.58 -3.20 -0.76
C GLY A 5 1.12 -3.05 0.65
N LEU A 6 2.25 -3.71 0.92
CA LEU A 6 2.97 -3.61 2.19
C LEU A 6 4.40 -3.13 1.89
N MET A 7 4.86 -2.13 2.62
CA MET A 7 6.24 -1.64 2.54
C MET A 7 6.84 -1.46 3.94
N SER A 8 8.08 -1.92 4.11
CA SER A 8 8.87 -1.69 5.32
C SER A 8 10.18 -1.06 4.89
N GLY A 9 10.36 0.23 5.20
CA GLY A 9 11.60 0.94 4.95
C GLY A 9 12.76 0.40 5.80
N SER A 10 13.99 0.68 5.39
CA SER A 10 15.19 0.34 6.17
C SER A 10 15.35 1.17 7.45
N SER A 11 14.52 2.20 7.65
CA SER A 11 14.51 2.99 8.88
C SER A 11 13.92 2.24 10.07
N LEU A 12 13.18 1.14 9.82
CA LEU A 12 12.55 0.32 10.86
C LEU A 12 11.58 1.11 11.76
N ASP A 13 10.91 2.13 11.21
CA ASP A 13 9.93 2.92 11.96
C ASP A 13 8.53 2.29 11.96
N GLY A 14 8.25 1.40 11.01
CA GLY A 14 6.95 0.75 10.87
C GLY A 14 6.74 0.06 9.52
N VAL A 15 5.49 -0.32 9.28
CA VAL A 15 4.98 -0.90 8.03
C VAL A 15 3.93 0.03 7.43
N ASP A 16 4.15 0.45 6.20
CA ASP A 16 3.16 1.16 5.40
C ASP A 16 2.23 0.16 4.71
N ILE A 17 0.93 0.45 4.79
CA ILE A 17 -0.14 -0.37 4.21
C ILE A 17 -0.93 0.51 3.26
N ALA A 18 -1.02 0.10 1.99
CA ALA A 18 -1.80 0.78 0.97
C ALA A 18 -2.86 -0.15 0.38
N PHE A 19 -4.13 0.21 0.53
CA PHE A 19 -5.25 -0.46 -0.12
C PHE A 19 -5.67 0.33 -1.36
N ALA A 20 -5.49 -0.27 -2.53
CA ALA A 20 -5.78 0.37 -3.81
C ALA A 20 -6.59 -0.53 -4.73
N ASP A 21 -7.40 0.09 -5.59
CA ASP A 21 -8.12 -0.59 -6.68
C ASP A 21 -7.51 -0.21 -8.02
N PHE A 22 -6.95 -1.19 -8.73
CA PHE A 22 -6.34 -1.03 -10.04
C PHE A 22 -7.35 -1.42 -11.13
N GLN A 23 -7.56 -0.57 -12.13
CA GLN A 23 -8.28 -0.93 -13.34
C GLN A 23 -7.32 -1.03 -14.52
N MET A 24 -7.55 -2.01 -15.38
CA MET A 24 -6.81 -2.18 -16.63
C MET A 24 -7.79 -1.97 -17.78
N ASP A 25 -7.48 -1.05 -18.67
CA ASP A 25 -8.22 -0.79 -19.91
C ASP A 25 -7.26 -0.87 -21.10
N GLY A 26 -7.21 -2.06 -21.72
CA GLY A 26 -6.21 -2.38 -22.74
C GLY A 26 -4.79 -2.28 -22.19
N GLU A 27 -4.01 -1.33 -22.73
CA GLU A 27 -2.63 -1.05 -22.32
C GLU A 27 -2.54 0.02 -21.22
N GLN A 28 -3.67 0.60 -20.82
CA GLN A 28 -3.71 1.62 -19.77
C GLN A 28 -4.00 0.99 -18.41
N ILE A 29 -3.26 1.45 -17.40
CA ILE A 29 -3.49 1.09 -15.99
C ILE A 29 -3.87 2.37 -15.26
N SER A 30 -5.04 2.37 -14.62
CA SER A 30 -5.46 3.38 -13.66
C SER A 30 -5.51 2.77 -12.27
N PHE A 31 -5.35 3.60 -11.23
CA PHE A 31 -5.52 3.15 -9.86
C PHE A 31 -6.21 4.21 -9.01
N GLU A 32 -6.93 3.74 -8.00
CA GLU A 32 -7.51 4.55 -6.94
C GLU A 32 -6.94 4.09 -5.59
N LEU A 33 -6.36 5.01 -4.83
CA LEU A 33 -5.95 4.74 -3.45
C LEU A 33 -7.17 4.87 -2.53
N ILE A 34 -7.64 3.76 -1.99
CA ILE A 34 -8.84 3.72 -1.13
C ILE A 34 -8.48 4.06 0.31
N LYS A 35 -7.40 3.50 0.84
CA LYS A 35 -6.89 3.78 2.20
C LYS A 35 -5.39 3.59 2.25
N ALA A 36 -4.71 4.44 3.00
CA ALA A 36 -3.33 4.22 3.40
C ALA A 36 -3.18 4.45 4.91
N GLU A 37 -2.38 3.63 5.57
CA GLU A 37 -1.99 3.83 6.96
C GLU A 37 -0.60 3.26 7.22
N THR A 38 0.09 3.81 8.23
CA THR A 38 1.36 3.31 8.70
C THR A 38 1.16 2.75 10.11
N ILE A 39 1.60 1.51 10.33
CA ILE A 39 1.63 0.88 11.65
C ILE A 39 3.07 0.91 12.15
N ALA A 40 3.32 1.70 13.19
CA ALA A 40 4.63 1.73 13.84
C ALA A 40 4.99 0.34 14.40
N PHE A 41 6.25 -0.06 14.29
CA PHE A 41 6.70 -1.28 14.98
C PHE A 41 6.59 -1.08 16.48
N SER A 42 6.08 -2.09 17.19
CA SER A 42 6.12 -2.09 18.65
C SER A 42 7.57 -2.19 19.12
N GLU A 43 7.96 -1.37 20.10
CA GLU A 43 9.17 -1.65 20.88
C GLU A 43 8.96 -3.02 21.56
N VAL A 44 9.84 -3.97 21.27
CA VAL A 44 9.83 -5.34 21.84
C VAL A 44 10.92 -5.45 22.89
#